data_AF-A0A6M1SLJ9-F1
#
_entry.id   AF-A0A6M1SLJ9-F1
#
_cell.length_a   1.000
_cell.length_b   1.000
_cell.length_c   1.000
_cell.angle_alpha   90.00
_cell.angle_beta   90.00
_cell.angle_gamma   90.00
#
_symmetry.space_group_name_H-M   'P 1'
#
loop_
_entity.id
_entity.type
_entity.pdbx_description
1 polymer ?
#
loop_
_entity_poly.entity_id
_entity_poly.type
_entity_poly.pdbx_seq_one_letter_code
_entity_poly.pdbx_strand_id
1 'polypeptide(L)'
;MIMQEEAQRDGDVVRFTAPARLGHSVRPKGNDFATGQTLLEPGTLLTPMHIAVAAAANAAGLTVARRPRIGLVATGDELVLPGTSLGPDQIVGSNSFALAALLKSYAETITDHGIIGDDIDLLRTRLAEAFADEPDVLITTGGASVGEHDLVQDVLKDLGVSLDFWRINMRPGKPLMFGTRGKTLVFGLPGNPVSAMVTAIVFIKPALRAWLGYAEPPHWHLPLAAPTPPNTARRHFMRAQLVFSPGGPTLLPITQTDSGHTSSLSKADMLITQPEHDPGQKAGAKVEALSIDAF
;
A
#
# COMPACT_ATOMS: atom_id res chain seq x y z
N MET A 1 -8.00 3.23 50.98
CA MET A 1 -7.04 2.11 51.10
C MET A 1 -5.68 2.71 51.39
N ILE A 2 -4.88 2.10 52.28
CA ILE A 2 -3.52 2.55 52.61
C ILE A 2 -2.56 1.53 51.99
N MET A 3 -1.51 2.02 51.32
CA MET A 3 -0.52 1.17 50.66
C MET A 3 0.28 0.40 51.72
N GLN A 4 0.75 -0.82 51.40
CA GLN A 4 1.48 -1.67 52.36
C GLN A 4 2.75 -0.98 52.87
N GLU A 5 3.38 -0.17 52.03
CA GLU A 5 4.57 0.63 52.30
C GLU A 5 4.34 1.68 53.41
N GLU A 6 3.08 2.06 53.67
CA GLU A 6 2.67 2.97 54.74
C GLU A 6 2.09 2.24 55.96
N ALA A 7 2.21 0.91 56.00
CA ALA A 7 1.70 0.05 57.05
C ALA A 7 2.83 -0.76 57.71
N GLN A 8 2.93 -0.66 59.03
CA GLN A 8 3.89 -1.43 59.84
C GLN A 8 3.13 -2.41 60.72
N ARG A 9 3.46 -3.70 60.61
CA ARG A 9 2.94 -4.72 61.51
C ARG A 9 3.71 -4.69 62.82
N ASP A 10 2.98 -4.58 63.92
CA ASP A 10 3.48 -4.68 65.29
C ASP A 10 2.68 -5.76 66.03
N GLY A 11 3.23 -6.99 66.05
CA GLY A 11 2.53 -8.17 66.55
C GLY A 11 1.21 -8.42 65.81
N ASP A 12 0.10 -8.29 66.55
CA ASP A 12 -1.27 -8.48 66.07
C ASP A 12 -1.94 -7.17 65.63
N VAL A 13 -1.21 -6.05 65.66
CA VAL A 13 -1.72 -4.71 65.29
C VAL A 13 -0.99 -4.21 64.04
N VAL A 14 -1.68 -3.42 63.23
CA VAL A 14 -1.08 -2.67 62.12
C VAL A 14 -1.11 -1.18 62.45
N ARG A 15 0.06 -0.55 62.43
CA ARG A 15 0.23 0.89 62.58
C ARG A 15 0.44 1.54 61.22
N PHE A 16 -0.31 2.59 60.93
CA PHE A 16 -0.12 3.38 59.71
C PHE A 16 0.81 4.56 59.97
N THR A 17 1.75 4.79 59.06
CA THR A 17 2.73 5.88 59.15
C THR A 17 2.22 7.17 58.51
N ALA A 18 1.11 7.12 57.77
CA ALA A 18 0.43 8.25 57.15
C ALA A 18 -1.09 8.24 57.45
N PRO A 19 -1.74 9.42 57.49
CA PRO A 19 -3.18 9.49 57.70
C PRO A 19 -3.95 8.99 56.47
N ALA A 20 -5.04 8.25 56.71
CA ALA A 20 -5.94 7.83 55.66
C ALA A 20 -6.61 9.04 54.97
N ARG A 21 -6.64 9.04 53.64
CA ARG A 21 -7.37 10.02 52.83
C ARG A 21 -8.62 9.39 52.24
N LEU A 22 -9.78 10.03 52.44
CA LEU A 22 -11.05 9.54 51.88
C LEU A 22 -10.95 9.45 50.35
N GLY A 23 -11.37 8.32 49.78
CA GLY A 23 -11.31 8.07 48.33
C GLY A 23 -9.92 7.74 47.78
N HIS A 24 -8.84 7.87 48.57
CA HIS A 24 -7.50 7.56 48.11
C HIS A 24 -7.32 6.05 47.88
N SER A 25 -6.67 5.74 46.76
CA SER A 25 -6.48 4.36 46.26
C SER A 25 -7.80 3.56 46.14
N VAL A 26 -8.94 4.25 45.99
CA VAL A 26 -10.23 3.62 45.65
C VAL A 26 -10.52 3.94 44.18
N ARG A 27 -10.71 2.91 43.36
CA ARG A 27 -11.13 3.10 41.96
C ARG A 27 -12.65 3.05 41.90
N PRO A 28 -13.34 4.15 41.57
CA PRO A 28 -14.80 4.13 41.47
C PRO A 28 -15.28 3.24 40.32
N LYS A 29 -16.54 2.81 40.37
CA LYS A 29 -17.19 2.14 39.24
C LYS A 29 -17.15 3.07 38.02
N GLY A 30 -16.72 2.55 36.87
CA GLY A 30 -16.59 3.34 35.65
C GLY A 30 -15.35 4.24 35.60
N ASN A 31 -14.36 4.03 36.48
CA ASN A 31 -13.11 4.81 36.48
C ASN A 31 -12.33 4.71 35.17
N ASP A 32 -12.40 3.56 34.50
CA ASP A 32 -11.76 3.35 33.19
C ASP A 32 -12.75 3.67 32.06
N PHE A 33 -13.87 2.95 32.03
CA PHE A 33 -14.98 3.24 31.11
C PHE A 33 -16.34 2.84 31.67
N ALA A 34 -17.39 3.47 31.17
CA ALA A 34 -18.77 3.26 31.57
C ALA A 34 -19.55 2.33 30.62
N THR A 35 -20.61 1.71 31.13
CA THR A 35 -21.57 0.97 30.30
C THR A 35 -22.18 1.90 29.24
N GLY A 36 -22.15 1.48 27.98
CA GLY A 36 -22.68 2.25 26.85
C GLY A 36 -21.70 3.26 26.25
N GLN A 37 -20.49 3.40 26.81
CA GLN A 37 -19.44 4.22 26.22
C GLN A 37 -18.85 3.52 24.98
N THR A 38 -18.77 4.24 23.87
CA THR A 38 -18.01 3.79 22.69
C THR A 38 -16.52 3.85 23.02
N LEU A 39 -15.84 2.70 22.94
CA LEU A 39 -14.39 2.61 23.19
C LEU A 39 -13.56 2.63 21.91
N LEU A 40 -14.13 2.14 20.81
CA LEU A 40 -13.51 2.08 19.49
C LEU A 40 -14.56 2.49 18.45
N GLU A 41 -14.23 3.48 17.63
CA GLU A 41 -15.11 3.95 16.54
C GLU A 41 -14.96 3.05 15.31
N PRO A 42 -16.04 2.83 14.51
CA PRO A 42 -15.92 2.20 13.21
C PRO A 42 -14.85 2.89 12.33
N GLY A 43 -14.04 2.09 11.63
CA GLY A 43 -12.90 2.59 10.84
C GLY A 43 -11.60 2.77 11.61
N THR A 44 -11.59 2.53 12.93
CA THR A 44 -10.36 2.54 13.72
C THR A 44 -9.40 1.44 13.28
N LEU A 45 -8.17 1.83 12.92
CA LEU A 45 -7.09 0.87 12.71
C LEU A 45 -6.70 0.23 14.06
N LEU A 46 -6.93 -1.07 14.19
CA LEU A 46 -6.66 -1.79 15.43
C LEU A 46 -5.14 -1.89 15.67
N THR A 47 -4.71 -1.41 16.82
CA THR A 47 -3.34 -1.51 17.35
C THR A 47 -3.34 -2.46 18.55
N PRO A 48 -2.17 -2.90 19.06
CA PRO A 48 -2.14 -3.68 20.30
C PRO A 48 -2.90 -3.02 21.45
N MET A 49 -2.88 -1.68 21.53
CA MET A 49 -3.60 -0.92 22.55
C MET A 49 -5.12 -1.02 22.37
N HIS A 50 -5.61 -0.93 21.13
CA HIS A 50 -7.04 -1.11 20.83
C HIS A 50 -7.54 -2.52 21.18
N ILE A 51 -6.72 -3.55 20.87
CA ILE A 51 -7.03 -4.93 21.22
C ILE A 51 -7.10 -5.11 22.74
N ALA A 52 -6.19 -4.51 23.50
CA ALA A 52 -6.19 -4.57 24.95
C ALA A 52 -7.48 -3.94 25.55
N VAL A 53 -7.90 -2.78 25.04
CA VAL A 53 -9.14 -2.13 25.48
C VAL A 53 -10.37 -2.97 25.14
N ALA A 54 -10.46 -3.53 23.93
CA ALA A 54 -11.55 -4.43 23.55
C ALA A 54 -11.64 -5.66 24.47
N ALA A 55 -10.49 -6.29 24.78
CA ALA A 55 -10.42 -7.43 25.68
C ALA A 55 -10.81 -7.04 27.12
N ALA A 56 -10.33 -5.89 27.63
CA ALA A 56 -10.71 -5.37 28.94
C ALA A 56 -12.21 -5.07 29.05
N ALA A 57 -12.84 -4.67 27.94
CA ALA A 57 -14.28 -4.50 27.82
C ALA A 57 -15.05 -5.83 27.66
N ASN A 58 -14.36 -6.98 27.77
CA ASN A 58 -14.90 -8.33 27.63
C ASN A 58 -15.51 -8.60 26.23
N ALA A 59 -14.99 -7.96 25.19
CA ALA A 59 -15.36 -8.26 23.81
C ALA A 59 -14.55 -9.46 23.29
N ALA A 60 -15.17 -10.64 23.22
CA ALA A 60 -14.53 -11.88 22.78
C ALA A 60 -14.19 -11.90 21.27
N GLY A 61 -14.82 -11.03 20.48
CA GLY A 61 -14.56 -10.88 19.05
C GLY A 61 -14.91 -9.48 18.57
N LEU A 62 -14.26 -9.06 17.48
CA LEU A 62 -14.49 -7.77 16.84
C LEU A 62 -14.92 -7.98 15.40
N THR A 63 -15.90 -7.20 14.94
CA THR A 63 -16.24 -7.10 13.52
C THR A 63 -15.24 -6.17 12.85
N VAL A 64 -14.53 -6.67 11.82
CA VAL A 64 -13.52 -5.92 11.07
C VAL A 64 -13.79 -6.00 9.57
N ALA A 65 -13.24 -5.05 8.82
CA ALA A 65 -13.29 -5.09 7.36
C ALA A 65 -12.58 -6.34 6.83
N ARG A 66 -13.23 -7.05 5.90
CA ARG A 66 -12.60 -8.18 5.20
C ARG A 66 -11.55 -7.65 4.22
N ARG A 67 -10.36 -8.24 4.25
CA ARG A 67 -9.31 -7.97 3.27
C ARG A 67 -9.65 -8.62 1.92
N PRO A 68 -9.37 -7.99 0.78
CA PRO A 68 -9.65 -8.58 -0.52
C PRO A 68 -8.70 -9.73 -0.85
N ARG A 69 -9.19 -10.66 -1.66
CA ARG A 69 -8.40 -11.69 -2.35
C ARG A 69 -7.86 -11.10 -3.66
N ILE A 70 -6.54 -11.19 -3.87
CA ILE A 70 -5.87 -10.59 -5.02
C ILE A 70 -5.30 -11.68 -5.93
N GLY A 71 -5.61 -11.63 -7.22
CA GLY A 71 -4.96 -12.42 -8.26
C GLY A 71 -3.89 -11.58 -8.97
N LEU A 72 -2.70 -12.15 -9.21
CA LEU A 72 -1.63 -11.55 -9.99
C LEU A 72 -1.37 -12.37 -11.25
N VAL A 73 -1.15 -11.69 -12.37
CA VAL A 73 -0.82 -12.30 -13.66
C VAL A 73 0.23 -11.45 -14.34
N ALA A 74 1.34 -12.04 -14.77
CA ALA A 74 2.31 -11.39 -15.65
C ALA A 74 2.11 -11.87 -17.09
N THR A 75 2.33 -10.99 -18.07
CA THR A 75 2.25 -11.34 -19.50
C THR A 75 3.48 -10.84 -20.26
N GLY A 76 3.96 -11.65 -21.20
CA GLY A 76 5.07 -11.31 -22.08
C GLY A 76 5.95 -12.52 -22.38
N ASP A 77 6.22 -12.77 -23.67
CA ASP A 77 7.07 -13.88 -24.12
C ASP A 77 8.54 -13.72 -23.72
N GLU A 78 8.97 -12.49 -23.44
CA GLU A 78 10.32 -12.19 -22.95
C GLU A 78 10.52 -12.59 -21.48
N LEU A 79 9.44 -12.83 -20.72
CA LEU A 79 9.53 -12.97 -19.27
C LEU A 79 9.86 -14.40 -18.85
N VAL A 80 10.84 -14.54 -17.95
CA VAL A 80 11.12 -15.79 -17.22
C VAL A 80 11.18 -15.57 -15.71
N LEU A 81 11.05 -16.66 -14.95
CA LEU A 81 11.14 -16.61 -13.50
C LEU A 81 12.57 -16.37 -13.01
N PRO A 82 12.75 -15.69 -11.86
CA PRO A 82 14.05 -15.59 -11.19
C PRO A 82 14.69 -16.95 -10.97
N GLY A 83 16.00 -17.05 -11.23
CA GLY A 83 16.76 -18.29 -11.13
C GLY A 83 16.79 -19.13 -12.42
N THR A 84 16.05 -18.73 -13.46
CA THR A 84 16.10 -19.35 -14.79
C THR A 84 17.34 -18.89 -15.57
N SER A 85 17.95 -19.77 -16.37
CA SER A 85 18.98 -19.38 -17.32
C SER A 85 18.37 -18.58 -18.48
N LEU A 86 18.91 -17.38 -18.75
CA LEU A 86 18.35 -16.48 -19.77
C LEU A 86 18.71 -16.91 -21.19
N GLY A 87 17.70 -16.93 -22.06
CA GLY A 87 17.87 -16.94 -23.51
C GLY A 87 18.19 -15.55 -24.10
N PRO A 88 18.40 -15.47 -25.42
CA PRO A 88 18.86 -14.25 -26.10
C PRO A 88 17.95 -13.01 -25.94
N ASP A 89 16.64 -13.22 -25.78
CA ASP A 89 15.62 -12.16 -25.71
C ASP A 89 14.77 -12.25 -24.43
N GLN A 90 15.31 -12.87 -23.38
CA GLN A 90 14.61 -13.06 -22.12
C GLN A 90 15.07 -12.11 -21.03
N ILE A 91 14.12 -11.62 -20.25
CA ILE A 91 14.32 -10.83 -19.05
C ILE A 91 13.61 -11.48 -17.86
N VAL A 92 14.08 -11.18 -16.65
CA VAL A 92 13.52 -11.76 -15.43
C VAL A 92 12.27 -10.98 -15.01
N GLY A 93 11.13 -11.67 -14.93
CA GLY A 93 9.89 -11.14 -14.39
C GLY A 93 10.01 -10.84 -12.90
N SER A 94 9.89 -9.55 -12.54
CA SER A 94 10.06 -9.07 -11.16
C SER A 94 8.83 -8.36 -10.58
N ASN A 95 7.87 -7.95 -11.43
CA ASN A 95 6.73 -7.14 -11.02
C ASN A 95 5.82 -7.88 -10.03
N SER A 96 5.42 -9.13 -10.32
CA SER A 96 4.54 -9.90 -9.44
C SER A 96 5.12 -10.06 -8.04
N PHE A 97 6.44 -10.28 -7.92
CA PHE A 97 7.13 -10.37 -6.63
C PHE A 97 7.05 -9.05 -5.85
N ALA A 98 7.32 -7.93 -6.52
CA ALA A 98 7.28 -6.61 -5.89
C ALA A 98 5.85 -6.20 -5.50
N LEU A 99 4.86 -6.49 -6.34
CA LEU A 99 3.44 -6.24 -6.07
C LEU A 99 2.91 -7.11 -4.94
N ALA A 100 3.23 -8.40 -4.93
CA ALA A 100 2.82 -9.30 -3.85
C ALA A 100 3.36 -8.81 -2.49
N ALA A 101 4.61 -8.35 -2.44
CA ALA A 101 5.21 -7.78 -1.24
C ALA A 101 4.51 -6.47 -0.82
N LEU A 102 4.32 -5.53 -1.75
CA LEU A 102 3.69 -4.22 -1.49
C LEU A 102 2.25 -4.36 -0.98
N LEU A 103 1.49 -5.32 -1.50
CA LEU A 103 0.06 -5.46 -1.25
C LEU A 103 -0.27 -6.42 -0.10
N LYS A 104 0.73 -7.14 0.45
CA LYS A 104 0.53 -8.23 1.42
C LYS A 104 -0.25 -7.83 2.67
N SER A 105 0.00 -6.63 3.20
CA SER A 105 -0.66 -6.14 4.42
C SER A 105 -2.13 -5.77 4.20
N TYR A 106 -2.52 -5.53 2.96
CA TYR A 106 -3.87 -5.17 2.56
C TYR A 106 -4.72 -6.39 2.17
N ALA A 107 -4.09 -7.48 1.73
CA ALA A 107 -4.77 -8.65 1.17
C ALA A 107 -5.06 -9.74 2.21
N GLU A 108 -6.13 -10.50 1.98
CA GLU A 108 -6.41 -11.77 2.68
C GLU A 108 -5.52 -12.86 2.09
N THR A 109 -5.58 -13.02 0.77
CA THR A 109 -4.77 -13.92 -0.04
C THR A 109 -4.25 -13.19 -1.26
N ILE A 110 -3.06 -13.61 -1.72
CA ILE A 110 -2.50 -13.19 -3.00
C ILE A 110 -2.15 -14.47 -3.75
N THR A 111 -2.83 -14.72 -4.87
CA THR A 111 -2.57 -15.86 -5.76
C THR A 111 -1.83 -15.35 -6.99
N ASP A 112 -0.62 -15.85 -7.22
CA ASP A 112 0.15 -15.56 -8.43
C ASP A 112 -0.08 -16.66 -9.47
N HIS A 113 -0.73 -16.32 -10.57
CA HIS A 113 -1.01 -17.23 -11.68
C HIS A 113 0.16 -17.36 -12.67
N GLY A 114 1.28 -16.68 -12.38
CA GLY A 114 2.54 -16.78 -13.10
C GLY A 114 2.60 -15.90 -14.34
N ILE A 115 3.54 -16.26 -15.21
CA ILE A 115 3.78 -15.60 -16.50
C ILE A 115 2.99 -16.34 -17.57
N ILE A 116 2.25 -15.59 -18.38
CA ILE A 116 1.53 -16.08 -19.57
C ILE A 116 2.21 -15.49 -20.81
N GLY A 117 2.48 -16.32 -21.81
CA GLY A 117 2.99 -15.85 -23.10
C GLY A 117 1.94 -15.07 -23.91
N ASP A 118 2.38 -14.38 -24.96
CA ASP A 118 1.56 -13.51 -25.80
C ASP A 118 0.79 -14.31 -26.89
N ASP A 119 0.13 -15.39 -26.47
CA ASP A 119 -0.80 -16.18 -27.29
C ASP A 119 -2.24 -15.93 -26.83
N ILE A 120 -3.13 -15.54 -27.74
CA ILE A 120 -4.48 -15.08 -27.39
C ILE A 120 -5.34 -16.18 -26.75
N ASP A 121 -5.20 -17.43 -27.17
CA ASP A 121 -5.99 -18.55 -26.67
C ASP A 121 -5.48 -19.02 -25.31
N LEU A 122 -4.15 -19.04 -25.14
CA LEU A 122 -3.50 -19.27 -23.85
C LEU A 122 -3.87 -18.17 -22.85
N LEU A 123 -3.79 -16.91 -23.26
CA LEU A 123 -4.13 -15.76 -22.43
C LEU A 123 -5.60 -15.80 -21.99
N ARG A 124 -6.52 -16.10 -22.92
CA ARG A 124 -7.94 -16.27 -22.61
C ARG A 124 -8.17 -17.38 -21.60
N THR A 125 -7.53 -18.54 -21.79
CA THR A 125 -7.67 -19.70 -20.91
C THR A 125 -7.16 -19.39 -19.50
N ARG A 126 -5.93 -18.86 -19.40
CA ARG A 126 -5.27 -18.59 -18.12
C ARG A 126 -5.88 -17.42 -17.35
N LEU A 127 -6.37 -16.38 -18.04
CA LEU A 127 -7.15 -15.32 -17.39
C LEU A 127 -8.52 -15.84 -16.93
N ALA A 128 -9.17 -16.72 -17.69
CA ALA A 128 -10.42 -17.34 -17.25
C ALA A 128 -10.21 -18.18 -15.98
N GLU A 129 -9.12 -18.94 -15.88
CA GLU A 129 -8.71 -19.63 -14.66
C GLU A 129 -8.48 -18.66 -13.50
N ALA A 130 -7.77 -17.55 -13.73
CA ALA A 130 -7.55 -16.54 -12.69
C ALA A 130 -8.85 -15.92 -12.17
N PHE A 131 -9.86 -15.76 -13.04
CA PHE A 131 -11.18 -15.32 -12.60
C PHE A 131 -12.00 -16.42 -11.92
N ALA A 132 -11.79 -17.70 -12.27
CA ALA A 132 -12.47 -18.82 -11.65
C ALA A 132 -12.11 -18.98 -10.16
N ASP A 133 -10.95 -18.47 -9.75
CA ASP A 133 -10.57 -18.35 -8.35
C ASP A 133 -11.38 -17.28 -7.58
N GLU A 134 -12.25 -16.52 -8.25
CA GLU A 134 -13.07 -15.45 -7.66
C GLU A 134 -12.27 -14.40 -6.88
N PRO A 135 -11.24 -13.76 -7.50
CA PRO A 135 -10.52 -12.67 -6.85
C PRO A 135 -11.44 -11.45 -6.69
N ASP A 136 -11.25 -10.71 -5.59
CA ASP A 136 -11.85 -9.39 -5.43
C ASP A 136 -11.11 -8.34 -6.31
N VAL A 137 -9.81 -8.54 -6.50
CA VAL A 137 -8.95 -7.70 -7.34
C VAL A 137 -8.06 -8.59 -8.22
N LEU A 138 -8.11 -8.41 -9.53
CA LEU A 138 -7.17 -9.02 -10.47
C LEU A 138 -6.20 -7.95 -10.98
N ILE A 139 -4.90 -8.23 -10.94
CA ILE A 139 -3.85 -7.33 -11.41
C ILE A 139 -3.05 -8.04 -12.49
N THR A 140 -3.02 -7.46 -13.69
CA THR A 140 -2.13 -7.90 -14.77
C THR A 140 -0.93 -6.96 -14.88
N THR A 141 0.23 -7.48 -15.26
CA THR A 141 1.43 -6.68 -15.56
C THR A 141 2.03 -7.10 -16.89
N GLY A 142 2.37 -6.15 -17.75
CA GLY A 142 2.76 -6.47 -19.12
C GLY A 142 1.55 -6.48 -20.06
N GLY A 143 1.78 -6.59 -21.37
CA GLY A 143 0.73 -6.54 -22.38
C GLY A 143 0.12 -5.15 -22.63
N ALA A 144 0.08 -4.27 -21.62
CA ALA A 144 -0.37 -2.88 -21.67
C ALA A 144 0.55 -1.95 -22.46
N SER A 145 0.78 -2.27 -23.74
CA SER A 145 1.51 -1.42 -24.67
C SER A 145 0.59 -0.35 -25.27
N VAL A 146 1.18 0.76 -25.68
CA VAL A 146 0.47 1.90 -26.31
C VAL A 146 0.17 1.66 -27.80
N GLY A 147 0.34 0.43 -28.30
CA GLY A 147 0.01 0.02 -29.67
C GLY A 147 -1.50 -0.14 -29.88
N GLU A 148 -1.95 -0.11 -31.13
CA GLU A 148 -3.38 -0.16 -31.49
C GLU A 148 -4.07 -1.51 -31.20
N HIS A 149 -3.33 -2.53 -30.76
CA HIS A 149 -3.87 -3.83 -30.34
C HIS A 149 -3.11 -4.34 -29.11
N ASP A 150 -3.71 -4.15 -27.93
CA ASP A 150 -3.26 -4.78 -26.68
C ASP A 150 -4.07 -6.07 -26.49
N LEU A 151 -3.39 -7.23 -26.65
CA LEU A 151 -4.01 -8.55 -26.53
C LEU A 151 -4.64 -8.76 -25.15
N VAL A 152 -4.05 -8.23 -24.09
CA VAL A 152 -4.58 -8.34 -22.72
C VAL A 152 -5.88 -7.56 -22.60
N GLN A 153 -5.92 -6.35 -23.16
CA GLN A 153 -7.12 -5.52 -23.16
C GLN A 153 -8.29 -6.23 -23.86
N ASP A 154 -8.05 -6.80 -25.04
CA ASP A 154 -9.10 -7.43 -25.84
C ASP A 154 -9.58 -8.74 -25.21
N VAL A 155 -8.67 -9.57 -24.70
CA VAL A 155 -9.05 -10.80 -23.96
C VAL A 155 -9.82 -10.48 -22.69
N LEU A 156 -9.46 -9.43 -21.94
CA LEU A 156 -10.22 -9.04 -20.75
C LEU A 156 -11.65 -8.60 -21.12
N LYS A 157 -11.84 -7.85 -22.21
CA LYS A 157 -13.18 -7.50 -22.71
C LYS A 157 -13.98 -8.74 -23.11
N ASP A 158 -13.36 -9.68 -23.83
CA ASP A 158 -13.96 -10.97 -24.22
C ASP A 158 -14.43 -11.77 -22.99
N LEU A 159 -13.65 -11.70 -21.90
CA LEU A 159 -13.99 -12.32 -20.62
C LEU A 159 -15.00 -11.53 -19.78
N GLY A 160 -15.58 -10.47 -20.34
CA GLY A 160 -16.65 -9.69 -19.71
C GLY A 160 -16.18 -8.58 -18.77
N VAL A 161 -14.92 -8.13 -18.89
CA VAL A 161 -14.44 -6.93 -18.18
C VAL A 161 -14.94 -5.68 -18.89
N SER A 162 -15.68 -4.85 -18.17
CA SER A 162 -16.01 -3.49 -18.60
C SER A 162 -14.87 -2.55 -18.22
N LEU A 163 -14.23 -1.95 -19.22
CA LEU A 163 -13.11 -1.02 -19.00
C LEU A 163 -13.60 0.42 -18.82
N ASP A 164 -13.10 1.09 -17.80
CA ASP A 164 -13.43 2.49 -17.50
C ASP A 164 -12.40 3.44 -18.12
N PHE A 165 -11.12 3.12 -17.99
CA PHE A 165 -10.03 3.87 -18.63
C PHE A 165 -8.82 2.97 -18.90
N TRP A 166 -7.97 3.38 -19.83
CA TRP A 166 -6.74 2.65 -20.22
C TRP A 166 -5.51 3.52 -20.40
N ARG A 167 -5.62 4.84 -20.12
CA ARG A 167 -4.50 5.78 -20.16
C ARG A 167 -4.68 6.86 -19.10
N ILE A 168 -3.56 7.25 -18.47
CA ILE A 168 -3.51 8.33 -17.50
C ILE A 168 -2.40 9.32 -17.87
N ASN A 169 -2.64 10.61 -17.60
CA ASN A 169 -1.67 11.67 -17.82
C ASN A 169 -0.60 11.72 -16.72
N MET A 170 0.20 10.65 -16.61
CA MET A 170 1.27 10.54 -15.62
C MET A 170 2.56 9.98 -16.22
N ARG A 171 3.67 10.17 -15.51
CA ARG A 171 4.93 9.46 -15.74
C ARG A 171 5.60 9.10 -14.40
N PRO A 172 6.27 7.95 -14.33
CA PRO A 172 6.10 6.79 -15.24
C PRO A 172 4.66 6.23 -15.13
N GLY A 173 4.27 5.29 -16.01
CA GLY A 173 2.95 4.65 -15.92
C GLY A 173 1.80 5.23 -16.75
N LYS A 174 2.08 5.82 -17.92
CA LYS A 174 1.03 6.27 -18.86
C LYS A 174 -0.01 5.18 -19.19
N PRO A 175 0.37 3.94 -19.57
CA PRO A 175 -0.59 2.87 -19.77
C PRO A 175 -1.00 2.33 -18.41
N LEU A 176 -2.22 2.65 -17.97
CA LEU A 176 -2.84 2.04 -16.81
C LEU A 176 -4.28 1.79 -17.19
N MET A 177 -4.68 0.54 -17.09
CA MET A 177 -6.04 0.11 -17.33
C MET A 177 -6.76 -0.19 -16.03
N PHE A 178 -8.02 0.21 -15.98
CA PHE A 178 -8.93 -0.14 -14.90
C PHE A 178 -10.28 -0.51 -15.48
N GLY A 179 -10.91 -1.51 -14.88
CA GLY A 179 -12.25 -1.95 -15.20
C GLY A 179 -12.81 -2.89 -14.15
N THR A 180 -13.97 -3.46 -14.44
CA THR A 180 -14.66 -4.37 -13.54
C THR A 180 -15.25 -5.56 -14.27
N ARG A 181 -15.28 -6.72 -13.59
CA ARG A 181 -16.05 -7.91 -14.01
C ARG A 181 -16.91 -8.36 -12.85
N GLY A 182 -18.20 -8.07 -12.91
CA GLY A 182 -19.09 -8.29 -11.77
C GLY A 182 -18.64 -7.48 -10.55
N LYS A 183 -18.15 -8.15 -9.51
CA LYS A 183 -17.62 -7.51 -8.30
C LYS A 183 -16.09 -7.39 -8.29
N THR A 184 -15.40 -8.03 -9.23
CA THR A 184 -13.94 -8.03 -9.31
C THR A 184 -13.45 -6.73 -9.93
N LEU A 185 -12.54 -6.05 -9.23
CA LEU A 185 -11.78 -4.92 -9.78
C LEU A 185 -10.62 -5.46 -10.62
N VAL A 186 -10.40 -4.89 -11.80
CA VAL A 186 -9.35 -5.34 -12.72
C VAL A 186 -8.40 -4.19 -13.00
N PHE A 187 -7.12 -4.35 -12.67
CA PHE A 187 -6.05 -3.39 -12.96
C PHE A 187 -5.07 -3.98 -13.98
N GLY A 188 -4.82 -3.27 -15.07
CA GLY A 188 -3.78 -3.60 -16.03
C GLY A 188 -2.61 -2.63 -15.93
N LEU A 189 -1.50 -3.10 -15.36
CA LEU A 189 -0.31 -2.29 -15.12
C LEU A 189 0.69 -2.37 -16.28
N PRO A 190 1.52 -1.33 -16.49
CA PRO A 190 2.63 -1.38 -17.44
C PRO A 190 3.60 -2.53 -17.13
N GLY A 191 4.25 -3.09 -18.16
CA GLY A 191 5.30 -4.11 -18.00
C GLY A 191 6.59 -3.59 -17.35
N ASN A 192 6.90 -2.30 -17.52
CA ASN A 192 8.12 -1.69 -16.97
C ASN A 192 8.06 -1.64 -15.42
N PRO A 193 9.03 -2.20 -14.69
CA PRO A 193 8.94 -2.38 -13.24
C PRO A 193 8.70 -1.09 -12.44
N VAL A 194 9.35 0.00 -12.83
CA VAL A 194 9.14 1.28 -12.16
C VAL A 194 7.72 1.79 -12.37
N SER A 195 7.22 1.64 -13.60
CA SER A 195 5.88 2.08 -13.95
C SER A 195 4.82 1.24 -13.22
N ALA A 196 5.00 -0.08 -13.13
CA ALA A 196 4.12 -0.98 -12.38
C ALA A 196 4.07 -0.61 -10.89
N MET A 197 5.22 -0.41 -10.25
CA MET A 197 5.27 -0.06 -8.83
C MET A 197 4.66 1.32 -8.55
N VAL A 198 5.00 2.34 -9.34
CA VAL A 198 4.44 3.69 -9.19
C VAL A 198 2.93 3.67 -9.38
N THR A 199 2.41 2.97 -10.40
CA THR A 199 0.95 2.88 -10.62
C THR A 199 0.25 2.11 -9.52
N ALA A 200 0.84 1.03 -9.00
CA ALA A 200 0.29 0.32 -7.84
C ALA A 200 0.22 1.21 -6.58
N ILE A 201 1.25 2.02 -6.33
CA ILE A 201 1.28 2.96 -5.19
C ILE A 201 0.25 4.08 -5.35
N VAL A 202 0.06 4.59 -6.56
CA VAL A 202 -0.83 5.73 -6.81
C VAL A 202 -2.29 5.33 -6.95
N PHE A 203 -2.61 4.11 -7.42
CA PHE A 203 -3.99 3.70 -7.70
C PHE A 203 -4.46 2.49 -6.88
N ILE A 204 -3.68 1.41 -6.84
CA ILE A 204 -4.12 0.17 -6.18
C ILE A 204 -4.06 0.34 -4.66
N LYS A 205 -2.96 0.86 -4.11
CA LYS A 205 -2.81 1.05 -2.67
C LYS A 205 -3.91 1.96 -2.10
N PRO A 206 -4.25 3.13 -2.68
CA PRO A 206 -5.39 3.94 -2.23
C PRO A 206 -6.74 3.21 -2.34
N ALA A 207 -6.98 2.45 -3.42
CA ALA A 207 -8.20 1.65 -3.57
C ALA A 207 -8.32 0.60 -2.45
N LEU A 208 -7.24 -0.10 -2.10
CA LEU A 208 -7.21 -1.07 -1.00
C LEU A 208 -7.35 -0.40 0.37
N ARG A 209 -6.78 0.80 0.56
CA ARG A 209 -7.01 1.59 1.79
C ARG A 209 -8.49 1.94 1.95
N ALA A 210 -9.13 2.42 0.87
CA ALA A 210 -10.55 2.72 0.87
C ALA A 210 -11.40 1.46 1.12
N TRP A 211 -11.04 0.32 0.51
CA TRP A 211 -11.68 -0.97 0.75
C TRP A 211 -11.67 -1.37 2.22
N LEU A 212 -10.55 -1.15 2.91
CA LEU A 212 -10.38 -1.48 4.33
C LEU A 212 -10.92 -0.40 5.28
N GLY A 213 -11.47 0.69 4.75
CA GLY A 213 -11.93 1.83 5.55
C GLY A 213 -10.80 2.57 6.26
N TYR A 214 -9.56 2.49 5.77
CA TYR A 214 -8.46 3.26 6.31
C TYR A 214 -8.63 4.74 5.97
N ALA A 215 -8.29 5.61 6.92
CA ALA A 215 -8.22 7.04 6.68
C ALA A 215 -7.27 7.37 5.51
N GLU A 216 -7.52 8.47 4.82
CA GLU A 216 -6.63 8.98 3.79
C GLU A 216 -5.23 9.21 4.38
N PRO A 217 -4.15 8.75 3.72
CA PRO A 217 -2.81 8.98 4.23
C PRO A 217 -2.49 10.49 4.21
N PRO A 218 -1.64 10.98 5.13
CA PRO A 218 -1.25 12.38 5.12
C PRO A 218 -0.49 12.74 3.85
N HIS A 219 -0.77 13.92 3.29
CA HIS A 219 0.00 14.52 2.21
C HIS A 219 1.29 15.12 2.76
N TRP A 220 2.42 14.47 2.50
CA TRP A 220 3.71 14.94 2.99
C TRP A 220 4.19 16.14 2.19
N HIS A 221 4.62 17.19 2.89
CA HIS A 221 5.23 18.37 2.29
C HIS A 221 6.64 18.55 2.85
N LEU A 222 7.63 17.99 2.17
CA LEU A 222 9.01 17.90 2.66
C LEU A 222 9.97 18.73 1.80
N PRO A 223 11.01 19.33 2.40
CA PRO A 223 12.04 20.06 1.67
C PRO A 223 12.89 19.12 0.81
N LEU A 224 13.27 19.58 -0.39
CA LEU A 224 14.20 18.88 -1.27
C LEU A 224 15.66 18.94 -0.76
N ALA A 225 16.37 17.83 -0.77
CA ALA A 225 17.81 17.76 -0.54
C ALA A 225 18.63 18.16 -1.78
N ALA A 226 18.07 17.97 -2.98
CA ALA A 226 18.66 18.34 -4.26
C ALA A 226 17.55 18.82 -5.23
N PRO A 227 17.86 19.64 -6.24
CA PRO A 227 16.84 20.19 -7.13
C PRO A 227 16.13 19.11 -7.97
N THR A 228 14.91 19.41 -8.40
CA THR A 228 14.21 18.62 -9.42
C THR A 228 14.36 19.26 -10.80
N PRO A 229 14.47 18.48 -11.89
CA PRO A 229 14.46 19.00 -13.24
C PRO A 229 13.08 19.56 -13.63
N PRO A 230 12.99 20.39 -14.69
CA PRO A 230 11.71 20.78 -15.28
C PRO A 230 10.85 19.57 -15.66
N ASN A 231 9.54 19.70 -15.46
CA ASN A 231 8.54 18.74 -15.89
C ASN A 231 7.86 19.17 -17.21
N THR A 232 7.15 18.23 -17.81
CA THR A 232 6.42 18.41 -19.07
C THR A 232 4.91 18.25 -18.81
N ALA A 233 4.12 17.95 -19.84
CA ALA A 233 2.66 17.86 -19.75
C ALA A 233 2.10 16.73 -18.85
N ARG A 234 2.95 15.80 -18.38
CA ARG A 234 2.53 14.65 -17.55
C ARG A 234 2.91 14.87 -16.10
N ARG A 235 2.00 14.61 -15.16
CA ARG A 235 2.32 14.57 -13.72
C ARG A 235 3.45 13.58 -13.48
N HIS A 236 4.50 14.01 -12.79
CA HIS A 236 5.65 13.15 -12.55
C HIS A 236 5.66 12.67 -11.11
N PHE A 237 5.51 11.35 -10.93
CA PHE A 237 5.73 10.69 -9.65
C PHE A 237 7.19 10.25 -9.57
N MET A 238 8.02 11.20 -9.17
CA MET A 238 9.47 11.05 -9.16
C MET A 238 9.91 10.34 -7.88
N ARG A 239 10.62 9.23 -8.02
CA ARG A 239 11.15 8.50 -6.87
C ARG A 239 12.15 9.36 -6.10
N ALA A 240 12.11 9.27 -4.78
CA ALA A 240 12.99 9.97 -3.88
C ALA A 240 13.36 9.11 -2.67
N GLN A 241 14.57 9.34 -2.16
CA GLN A 241 15.02 8.81 -0.89
C GLN A 241 14.66 9.80 0.22
N LEU A 242 14.17 9.30 1.36
CA LEU A 242 14.01 10.10 2.57
C LEU A 242 15.35 10.17 3.31
N VAL A 243 15.92 11.36 3.41
CA VAL A 243 17.21 11.60 4.07
C VAL A 243 17.01 12.46 5.30
N PHE A 244 17.48 11.97 6.45
CA PHE A 244 17.46 12.72 7.70
C PHE A 244 18.68 13.63 7.80
N SER A 245 18.42 14.94 7.90
CA SER A 245 19.44 15.96 8.13
C SER A 245 19.30 16.57 9.52
N PRO A 246 20.28 17.35 10.02
CA PRO A 246 20.12 18.09 11.29
C PRO A 246 18.90 19.03 11.30
N GLY A 247 18.43 19.48 10.13
CA GLY A 247 17.22 20.30 9.98
C GLY A 247 15.92 19.50 9.84
N GLY A 248 15.97 18.16 9.95
CA GLY A 248 14.84 17.27 9.76
C GLY A 248 14.89 16.47 8.45
N PRO A 249 13.81 15.73 8.14
CA PRO A 249 13.72 14.92 6.94
C PRO A 249 13.67 15.77 5.66
N THR A 250 14.37 15.31 4.63
CA THR A 250 14.48 15.92 3.30
C THR A 250 14.33 14.85 2.23
N LEU A 251 13.88 15.25 1.03
CA LEU A 251 13.72 14.35 -0.11
C LEU A 251 14.87 14.50 -1.09
N LEU A 252 15.63 13.43 -1.31
CA LEU A 252 16.66 13.38 -2.34
C LEU A 252 16.06 12.74 -3.62
N PRO A 253 15.83 13.51 -4.69
CA PRO A 253 15.29 12.96 -5.94
C PRO A 253 16.25 11.95 -6.58
N ILE A 254 15.71 10.83 -7.04
CA ILE A 254 16.47 9.85 -7.81
C ILE A 254 16.46 10.29 -9.28
N THR A 255 17.62 10.72 -9.78
CA THR A 255 17.78 11.31 -11.13
C THR A 255 17.71 10.29 -12.26
N GLN A 256 17.79 9.00 -11.95
CA GLN A 256 17.58 7.94 -12.94
C GLN A 256 16.11 7.89 -13.35
N THR A 257 15.84 8.19 -14.62
CA THR A 257 14.49 8.35 -15.17
C THR A 257 14.01 7.16 -15.99
N ASP A 258 14.87 6.18 -16.27
CA ASP A 258 14.46 4.98 -16.98
C ASP A 258 13.44 4.17 -16.14
N SER A 259 12.31 3.87 -16.77
CA SER A 259 11.22 3.11 -16.19
C SER A 259 11.47 1.60 -16.12
N GLY A 260 12.48 1.11 -16.85
CA GLY A 260 12.99 -0.26 -16.75
C GLY A 260 13.99 -0.47 -15.61
N HIS A 261 14.46 0.60 -14.97
CA HIS A 261 15.62 0.53 -14.07
C HIS A 261 15.26 0.09 -12.64
N THR A 262 15.06 -1.22 -12.44
CA THR A 262 14.60 -1.82 -11.18
C THR A 262 15.46 -1.49 -9.98
N SER A 263 16.80 -1.42 -10.11
CA SER A 263 17.72 -1.13 -8.99
C SER A 263 17.49 0.25 -8.35
N SER A 264 16.85 1.17 -9.07
CA SER A 264 16.49 2.47 -8.51
C SER A 264 15.21 2.44 -7.65
N LEU A 265 14.40 1.37 -7.73
CA LEU A 265 13.26 1.18 -6.83
C LEU A 265 13.73 0.89 -5.40
N SER A 266 14.80 0.13 -5.22
CA SER A 266 15.29 -0.25 -3.89
C SER A 266 15.86 0.92 -3.07
N LYS A 267 16.01 2.10 -3.67
CA LYS A 267 16.49 3.33 -3.01
C LYS A 267 15.36 4.31 -2.71
N ALA A 268 14.14 4.02 -3.15
CA ALA A 268 13.03 4.94 -3.07
C ALA A 268 12.22 4.67 -1.79
N ASP A 269 12.03 5.70 -0.99
CA ASP A 269 11.15 5.68 0.19
C ASP A 269 9.85 6.45 -0.09
N MET A 270 9.90 7.39 -1.03
CA MET A 270 8.81 8.30 -1.36
C MET A 270 8.72 8.56 -2.87
N LEU A 271 7.56 9.05 -3.30
CA LEU A 271 7.31 9.57 -4.64
C LEU A 271 6.99 11.06 -4.53
N ILE A 272 7.87 11.93 -5.01
CA ILE A 272 7.59 13.35 -5.19
C ILE A 272 6.51 13.49 -6.27
N THR A 273 5.44 14.21 -5.94
CA THR A 273 4.36 14.54 -6.87
C THR A 273 4.70 15.87 -7.53
N GLN A 274 5.39 15.83 -8.68
CA GLN A 274 5.75 17.03 -9.42
C GLN A 274 4.64 17.38 -10.44
N PRO A 275 4.02 18.58 -10.35
CA PRO A 275 2.95 18.99 -11.25
C PRO A 275 3.35 19.07 -12.72
N GLU A 276 2.36 19.02 -13.59
CA GLU A 276 2.49 19.28 -15.01
C GLU A 276 3.12 20.67 -15.26
N HIS A 277 4.06 20.75 -16.20
CA HIS A 277 4.75 21.99 -16.57
C HIS A 277 5.50 22.72 -15.44
N ASP A 278 5.75 22.04 -14.30
CA ASP A 278 6.59 22.56 -13.23
C ASP A 278 7.99 22.91 -13.78
N PRO A 279 8.55 24.11 -13.54
CA PRO A 279 9.83 24.53 -14.12
C PRO A 279 11.05 23.85 -13.45
N GLY A 280 10.83 22.94 -12.50
CA GLY A 280 11.87 22.41 -11.63
C GLY A 280 11.98 23.23 -10.35
N GLN A 281 12.29 22.54 -9.25
CA GLN A 281 12.37 23.12 -7.92
C GLN A 281 13.81 23.09 -7.42
N LYS A 282 14.21 24.14 -6.71
CA LYS A 282 15.54 24.23 -6.06
C LYS A 282 15.59 23.39 -4.78
N ALA A 283 16.81 23.01 -4.37
CA ALA A 283 17.01 22.44 -3.04
C ALA A 283 16.42 23.35 -1.94
N GLY A 284 15.84 22.74 -0.91
CA GLY A 284 15.12 23.39 0.17
C GLY A 284 13.66 23.74 -0.13
N ALA A 285 13.22 23.70 -1.40
CA ALA A 285 11.81 23.89 -1.73
C ALA A 285 10.97 22.74 -1.15
N LYS A 286 9.82 23.07 -0.53
CA LYS A 286 8.88 22.07 -0.04
C LYS A 286 8.04 21.54 -1.21
N VAL A 287 8.03 20.23 -1.37
CA VAL A 287 7.26 19.56 -2.42
C VAL A 287 6.33 18.53 -1.81
N GLU A 288 5.21 18.27 -2.48
CA GLU A 288 4.31 17.19 -2.12
C GLU A 288 4.96 15.83 -2.41
N ALA A 289 4.81 14.87 -1.51
CA ALA A 289 5.26 13.51 -1.71
C ALA A 289 4.31 12.48 -1.11
N LEU A 290 4.26 11.32 -1.77
CA LEU A 290 3.57 10.12 -1.31
C LEU A 290 4.59 9.17 -0.70
N SER A 291 4.25 8.55 0.44
CA SER A 291 5.11 7.52 1.04
C SER A 291 4.88 6.17 0.36
N ILE A 292 5.98 5.48 0.01
CA ILE A 292 5.93 4.15 -0.59
C ILE A 292 5.52 3.13 0.46
N ASP A 293 6.17 3.18 1.63
CA ASP A 293 5.80 2.47 2.84
C ASP A 293 5.59 3.47 3.97
N ALA A 294 4.55 3.27 4.78
CA ALA A 294 4.28 4.15 5.92
C ALA A 294 5.33 3.86 7.01
N PHE A 295 6.15 4.85 7.32
CA PHE A 295 7.14 4.83 8.40
C PHE A 295 6.50 4.49 9.76
#